data_AF-A0A9E4II80-F1
#
_entry.id   AF-A0A9E4II80-F1
#
_cell.length_a   1.000
_cell.length_b   1.000
_cell.length_c   1.000
_cell.angle_alpha   90.00
_cell.angle_beta   90.00
_cell.angle_gamma   90.00
#
_symmetry.space_group_name_H-M   'P 1'
#
loop_
_entity.id
_entity.type
_entity.pdbx_description
1 polymer ?
#
loop_
_entity_poly.entity_id
_entity_poly.type
_entity_poly.pdbx_seq_one_letter_code
_entity_poly.pdbx_strand_id
1 'polypeptide(L)'
;MESYTLEVRRRRPDGTIEHICTLPDGHIPDGFKLDAEGNYWITAFMSGVIDVIAPDGTYLDFLECPYVPLNCCFDGTTMWVTDFGEITEVTAEAPMVGRLLRIELGVEGMTPFRGSIA
;
A
#
# COMPACT_ATOMS: atom_id res chain seq x y z
N MET A 1 -8.90 5.32 -1.42
CA MET A 1 -9.02 4.01 -2.10
C MET A 1 -10.29 3.38 -1.62
N GLU A 2 -10.93 2.58 -2.45
CA GLU A 2 -12.20 1.93 -2.14
C GLU A 2 -12.05 0.44 -2.45
N SER A 3 -12.10 -0.39 -1.41
CA SER A 3 -11.67 -1.80 -1.49
C SER A 3 -12.66 -2.72 -2.21
N TYR A 4 -13.94 -2.34 -2.32
CA TYR A 4 -14.97 -3.15 -2.99
C TYR A 4 -15.05 -2.91 -4.50
N THR A 5 -14.66 -1.72 -4.93
CA THR A 5 -14.63 -1.26 -6.33
C THR A 5 -13.22 -1.24 -6.92
N LEU A 6 -12.20 -1.49 -6.08
CA LEU A 6 -10.77 -1.47 -6.43
C LEU A 6 -10.28 -0.10 -6.91
N GLU A 7 -11.03 0.96 -6.64
CA GLU A 7 -10.75 2.28 -7.17
C GLU A 7 -9.77 3.08 -6.31
N VAL A 8 -8.77 3.64 -6.99
CA VAL A 8 -7.90 4.68 -6.45
C VAL A 8 -8.47 6.03 -6.86
N ARG A 9 -8.78 6.86 -5.86
CA ARG A 9 -9.38 8.18 -6.07
C ARG A 9 -8.62 9.24 -5.28
N ARG A 10 -8.53 10.44 -5.84
CA ARG A 10 -7.89 11.61 -5.22
C ARG A 10 -8.94 12.69 -4.94
N ARG A 11 -9.04 13.12 -3.68
CA ARG A 11 -9.87 14.28 -3.32
C ARG A 11 -9.07 15.56 -3.52
N ARG A 12 -9.58 16.47 -4.35
CA ARG A 12 -8.98 17.78 -4.61
C ARG A 12 -9.34 18.79 -3.49
N PRO A 13 -8.60 19.91 -3.36
CA PRO A 13 -8.88 20.93 -2.34
C PRO A 13 -10.28 21.55 -2.44
N ASP A 14 -10.83 21.64 -3.65
CA ASP A 14 -12.19 22.12 -3.92
C ASP A 14 -13.29 21.11 -3.54
N GLY A 15 -12.91 19.92 -3.06
CA GLY A 15 -13.80 18.85 -2.63
C GLY A 15 -14.21 17.89 -3.74
N THR A 16 -13.81 18.12 -5.00
CA THR A 16 -14.05 17.18 -6.10
C THR A 16 -13.26 15.89 -5.90
N ILE A 17 -13.82 14.79 -6.39
CA ILE A 17 -13.18 13.47 -6.37
C ILE A 17 -12.79 13.12 -7.81
N GLU A 18 -11.51 12.90 -8.00
CA GLU A 18 -10.93 12.45 -9.25
C GLU A 18 -10.70 10.93 -9.17
N HIS A 19 -11.16 10.20 -10.17
CA HIS A 19 -10.76 8.81 -10.39
C HIS A 19 -9.36 8.80 -10.99
N ILE A 20 -8.44 8.02 -10.38
CA ILE A 20 -7.06 7.88 -10.82
C ILE A 20 -6.91 6.61 -11.64
N CYS A 21 -7.27 5.48 -11.06
CA CYS A 21 -7.26 4.18 -11.73
C CYS A 21 -8.15 3.18 -10.98
N THR A 22 -8.32 2.01 -11.60
CA THR A 22 -8.86 0.81 -10.96
C THR A 22 -7.75 -0.22 -10.93
N LEU A 23 -7.48 -0.80 -9.76
CA LEU A 23 -6.44 -1.82 -9.59
C LEU A 23 -6.84 -3.14 -10.25
N PRO A 24 -5.87 -4.03 -10.55
CA PRO A 24 -6.17 -5.35 -11.10
C PRO A 24 -7.12 -6.17 -10.22
N ASP A 25 -7.86 -7.10 -10.83
CA ASP A 25 -8.79 -7.94 -10.10
C ASP A 25 -8.09 -8.70 -8.96
N GLY A 26 -8.67 -8.64 -7.76
CA GLY A 26 -8.12 -9.27 -6.56
C GLY A 26 -7.04 -8.46 -5.83
N HIS A 27 -6.55 -7.35 -6.42
CA HIS A 27 -5.63 -6.42 -5.75
C HIS A 27 -6.41 -5.47 -4.83
N ILE A 28 -6.97 -6.02 -3.75
CA ILE A 28 -7.83 -5.28 -2.83
C ILE A 28 -7.00 -4.24 -2.07
N PRO A 29 -7.16 -2.93 -2.33
CA PRO A 29 -6.31 -1.91 -1.70
C PRO A 29 -6.64 -1.76 -0.21
N ASP A 30 -5.61 -1.63 0.62
CA ASP A 30 -5.71 -1.37 2.06
C ASP A 30 -4.99 -0.05 2.44
N GLY A 31 -3.69 -0.09 2.70
CA GLY A 31 -2.85 1.08 2.93
C GLY A 31 -2.17 1.62 1.66
N PHE A 32 -1.75 2.89 1.71
CA PHE A 32 -0.89 3.47 0.68
C PHE A 32 0.03 4.57 1.23
N LYS A 33 1.10 4.86 0.47
CA LYS A 33 1.96 6.05 0.59
C LYS A 33 2.39 6.55 -0.78
N LEU A 34 2.98 7.75 -0.80
CA LEU A 34 3.57 8.35 -1.97
C LEU A 34 5.10 8.31 -1.85
N ASP A 35 5.79 8.07 -2.96
CA ASP A 35 7.21 8.40 -3.08
C ASP A 35 7.41 9.89 -3.43
N ALA A 36 8.66 10.33 -3.53
CA ALA A 36 9.04 11.71 -3.81
C ALA A 36 8.63 12.20 -5.22
N GLU A 37 8.38 11.28 -6.16
CA GLU A 37 7.87 11.57 -7.50
C GLU A 37 6.34 11.64 -7.55
N GLY A 38 5.69 11.20 -6.46
CA GLY A 38 4.23 11.17 -6.32
C GLY A 38 3.60 9.87 -6.81
N ASN A 39 4.38 8.82 -7.07
CA ASN A 39 3.82 7.51 -7.37
C ASN A 39 3.15 6.94 -6.12
N TYR A 40 2.02 6.28 -6.30
CA TYR A 40 1.29 5.59 -5.26
C TYR A 40 1.87 4.20 -5.05
N TRP A 41 2.25 3.91 -3.81
CA TRP A 41 2.64 2.58 -3.34
C TRP A 41 1.50 2.03 -2.48
N ILE A 42 0.76 1.07 -3.01
CA ILE A 42 -0.53 0.60 -2.47
C ILE A 42 -0.40 -0.85 -2.03
N THR A 43 -0.56 -1.15 -0.75
CA THR A 43 -0.61 -2.53 -0.27
C THR A 43 -1.93 -3.17 -0.66
N ALA A 44 -1.88 -4.37 -1.23
CA ALA A 44 -3.06 -5.10 -1.69
C ALA A 44 -3.24 -6.41 -0.89
N PHE A 45 -4.35 -6.49 -0.14
CA PHE A 45 -4.59 -7.50 0.88
C PHE A 45 -4.62 -8.93 0.35
N MET A 46 -5.45 -9.22 -0.66
CA MET A 46 -5.65 -10.60 -1.14
C MET A 46 -4.57 -11.08 -2.11
N SER A 47 -3.95 -10.16 -2.85
CA SER A 47 -2.95 -10.50 -3.87
C SER A 47 -1.54 -10.66 -3.29
N GLY A 48 -1.28 -10.18 -2.07
CA GLY A 48 0.05 -10.27 -1.46
C GLY A 48 1.07 -9.39 -2.16
N VAL A 49 0.65 -8.24 -2.69
CA VAL A 49 1.55 -7.32 -3.41
C VAL A 49 1.48 -5.89 -2.91
N ILE A 50 2.44 -5.08 -3.32
CA ILE A 50 2.39 -3.62 -3.25
C ILE A 50 2.38 -3.10 -4.68
N ASP A 51 1.25 -2.57 -5.14
CA ASP A 51 1.11 -1.98 -6.47
C ASP A 51 1.78 -0.59 -6.52
N VAL A 52 2.42 -0.29 -7.65
CA VAL A 52 3.06 1.00 -7.93
C VAL A 52 2.33 1.68 -9.07
N ILE A 53 1.70 2.82 -8.79
CA ILE A 53 0.90 3.57 -9.76
C ILE A 53 1.46 4.98 -9.93
N ALA A 54 1.62 5.45 -11.16
CA ALA A 54 2.03 6.81 -11.46
C ALA A 54 0.97 7.86 -11.01
N PRO A 55 1.35 9.14 -10.85
CA PRO A 55 0.43 10.23 -10.49
C PRO A 55 -0.76 10.42 -11.45
N ASP A 56 -0.62 9.95 -12.69
CA ASP A 56 -1.63 10.01 -13.76
C ASP A 56 -2.52 8.76 -13.84
N GLY A 57 -2.30 7.77 -12.97
CA GLY A 57 -3.05 6.53 -12.92
C GLY A 57 -2.46 5.37 -13.72
N THR A 58 -1.33 5.56 -14.40
CA THR A 58 -0.63 4.48 -15.10
C THR A 58 -0.11 3.44 -14.10
N TYR A 59 -0.42 2.16 -14.30
CA TYR A 59 0.16 1.07 -13.51
C TYR A 59 1.61 0.85 -13.94
N LEU A 60 2.56 1.05 -13.02
CA LEU A 60 3.99 1.00 -13.32
C LEU A 60 4.56 -0.39 -13.05
N ASP A 61 4.33 -0.92 -11.86
CA ASP A 61 4.92 -2.18 -11.40
C ASP A 61 4.19 -2.71 -10.15
N PHE A 62 4.64 -3.84 -9.60
CA PHE A 62 4.29 -4.31 -8.27
C PHE A 62 5.47 -4.97 -7.56
N LEU A 63 5.42 -4.99 -6.23
CA LEU A 63 6.32 -5.79 -5.41
C LEU A 63 5.58 -6.97 -4.79
N GLU A 64 6.14 -8.16 -4.95
CA GLU A 64 5.66 -9.34 -4.22
C GLU A 64 6.01 -9.21 -2.74
N CYS A 65 5.01 -9.43 -1.89
CA CYS A 65 5.18 -9.64 -0.46
C CYS A 65 5.03 -11.13 -0.16
N PRO A 66 5.78 -11.68 0.82
CA PRO A 66 5.68 -13.10 1.16
C PRO A 66 4.29 -13.53 1.67
N TYR A 67 3.50 -12.59 2.18
CA TYR A 67 2.21 -12.82 2.83
C TYR A 67 1.24 -11.66 2.53
N VAL A 68 0.55 -11.10 3.53
CA VAL A 68 -0.58 -10.17 3.39
C VAL A 68 -0.19 -8.76 3.87
N PRO A 69 0.27 -7.87 2.97
CA PRO A 69 0.61 -6.51 3.33
C PRO A 69 -0.66 -5.68 3.60
N LEU A 70 -0.67 -4.94 4.72
CA LEU A 70 -1.82 -4.12 5.15
C LEU A 70 -1.57 -2.62 5.08
N ASN A 71 -0.37 -2.18 5.45
CA ASN A 71 0.00 -0.77 5.42
C ASN A 71 1.51 -0.62 5.26
N CYS A 72 1.93 0.56 4.85
CA CYS A 72 3.34 0.87 4.64
C CYS A 72 3.69 2.31 5.04
N CYS A 73 4.97 2.54 5.33
CA CYS A 73 5.57 3.86 5.46
C CYS A 73 7.00 3.89 4.94
N PHE A 74 7.41 5.05 4.43
CA PHE A 74 8.79 5.30 4.04
C PHE A 74 9.60 5.89 5.20
N ASP A 75 10.86 5.50 5.27
CA ASP A 75 11.94 6.09 6.05
C ASP A 75 13.16 6.25 5.11
N GLY A 76 13.23 7.42 4.45
CA GLY A 76 14.15 7.62 3.32
C GLY A 76 13.80 6.69 2.15
N THR A 77 14.78 5.87 1.76
CA THR A 77 14.64 4.84 0.71
C THR A 77 14.20 3.47 1.23
N THR A 78 14.07 3.31 2.55
CA THR A 78 13.53 2.11 3.17
C THR A 78 12.00 2.23 3.29
N MET A 79 11.27 1.19 2.91
CA MET A 79 9.85 1.01 3.23
C MET A 79 9.67 -0.02 4.34
N TRP A 80 8.85 0.34 5.33
CA TRP A 80 8.35 -0.58 6.35
C TRP A 80 6.93 -0.99 6.01
N VAL A 81 6.62 -2.27 6.15
CA VAL A 81 5.30 -2.84 5.80
C VAL A 81 4.78 -3.67 6.94
N THR A 82 3.55 -3.40 7.39
CA THR A 82 2.85 -4.28 8.33
C THR A 82 2.20 -5.41 7.55
N ASP A 83 2.52 -6.64 7.93
CA ASP A 83 2.07 -7.87 7.32
C ASP A 83 1.14 -8.64 8.27
N PHE A 84 0.03 -9.16 7.77
CA PHE A 84 -0.96 -9.93 8.53
C PHE A 84 -0.57 -11.40 8.72
N GLY A 85 0.40 -11.87 7.92
CA GLY A 85 0.94 -13.21 7.96
C GLY A 85 0.16 -14.24 7.16
N GLU A 86 0.34 -15.53 7.49
CA GLU A 86 -0.33 -16.62 6.77
C GLU A 86 -1.83 -16.59 7.03
N ILE A 87 -2.64 -16.59 5.97
CA ILE A 87 -4.11 -16.49 6.06
C ILE A 87 -4.85 -17.71 5.50
N THR A 88 -4.13 -18.58 4.79
CA THR A 88 -4.75 -19.72 4.09
C THR A 88 -4.84 -20.97 4.97
N GLU A 89 -3.92 -21.14 5.92
CA GLU A 89 -3.82 -22.33 6.79
C GLU A 89 -3.95 -22.00 8.29
N VAL A 90 -4.85 -21.09 8.65
CA VAL A 90 -5.01 -20.62 10.04
C VAL A 90 -5.66 -21.69 10.92
N THR A 91 -4.95 -22.10 11.98
CA THR A 91 -5.49 -22.97 13.04
C THR A 91 -5.21 -22.40 14.43
N ALA A 92 -5.65 -23.08 15.49
CA ALA A 92 -5.31 -22.70 16.86
C ALA A 92 -3.80 -22.86 17.14
N GLU A 93 -3.16 -23.84 16.52
CA GLU A 93 -1.73 -24.16 16.67
C GLU A 93 -0.84 -23.36 15.71
N ALA A 94 -1.39 -22.92 14.58
CA ALA A 94 -0.75 -22.02 13.62
C ALA A 94 -1.62 -20.76 13.43
N PRO A 95 -1.70 -19.89 14.46
CA PRO A 95 -2.45 -18.66 14.33
C PRO A 95 -1.76 -17.71 13.37
N MET A 96 -2.49 -16.67 12.96
CA MET A 96 -1.94 -15.58 12.17
C MET A 96 -0.86 -14.84 12.96
N VAL A 97 0.40 -15.01 12.55
CA VAL A 97 1.54 -14.30 13.14
C VAL A 97 1.94 -13.17 12.21
N GLY A 98 1.46 -11.97 12.52
CA GLY A 98 1.82 -10.77 11.79
C GLY A 98 3.31 -10.42 11.90
N ARG A 99 3.81 -9.68 10.92
CA ARG A 99 5.23 -9.32 10.79
C ARG A 99 5.39 -7.83 10.47
N LEU A 100 6.58 -7.31 10.73
CA LEU A 100 7.02 -6.02 10.21
C LEU A 100 8.14 -6.28 9.20
N LEU A 101 7.86 -6.01 7.93
CA LEU A 101 8.81 -6.17 6.84
C LEU A 101 9.60 -4.87 6.66
N ARG A 102 10.86 -5.00 6.25
CA ARG A 102 11.73 -3.89 5.85
C ARG A 102 12.20 -4.15 4.42
N ILE A 103 11.94 -3.21 3.53
CA ILE A 103 12.26 -3.33 2.10
C ILE A 103 13.11 -2.12 1.70
N GLU A 104 14.24 -2.35 1.06
CA GLU A 104 15.06 -1.28 0.51
C GLU A 104 14.67 -1.06 -0.96
N LEU A 105 14.10 0.11 -1.28
CA LEU A 105 13.49 0.35 -2.59
C LEU A 105 14.38 1.14 -3.54
N GLY A 106 15.35 1.89 -3.02
CA GLY A 106 16.17 2.81 -3.82
C GLY A 106 15.40 4.02 -4.37
N VAL A 107 14.11 4.16 -4.05
CA VAL A 107 13.29 5.36 -4.29
C VAL A 107 13.00 6.05 -2.96
N GLU A 108 13.08 7.38 -2.96
CA GLU A 108 12.86 8.18 -1.75
C GLU A 108 11.36 8.34 -1.49
N GLY A 109 10.93 8.16 -0.24
CA GLY A 109 9.56 8.44 0.18
C GLY A 109 9.20 9.92 0.13
N MET A 110 7.91 10.24 -0.02
CA MET A 110 7.44 11.61 0.17
C MET A 110 7.70 12.07 1.62
N THR A 111 8.22 13.29 1.79
CA THR A 111 8.44 13.89 3.12
C THR A 111 7.17 13.84 3.97
N PRO A 112 7.20 13.18 5.16
CA PRO A 112 6.01 13.03 5.98
C PRO A 112 5.63 14.33 6.68
N PHE A 113 4.33 14.56 6.83
CA PHE A 113 3.81 15.58 7.74
C PHE A 113 4.02 15.13 9.18
N ARG A 114 4.55 16.01 10.03
CA ARG A 114 4.76 15.73 11.46
C ARG A 114 3.59 16.25 12.28
N GLY A 115 3.05 15.39 13.13
CA GLY A 115 2.06 15.73 14.16
C GLY A 115 2.42 15.07 15.49
N SER A 116 1.80 15.52 16.57
CA SER A 116 1.96 14.94 17.90
C SER A 116 0.61 14.81 18.58
N ILE A 117 0.43 13.75 19.36
CA ILE A 117 -0.68 13.62 20.30
C ILE A 117 -0.17 14.17 21.64
N ALA A 118 -0.92 15.10 22.24
CA ALA A 118 -0.64 15.66 23.56
C ALA A 118 -1.39 14.89 24.65
#